data_AF-A0A830CCD7-F1
#
_entry.id   AF-A0A830CCD7-F1
#
_cell.length_a   1.000
_cell.length_b   1.000
_cell.length_c   1.000
_cell.angle_alpha   90.00
_cell.angle_beta   90.00
_cell.angle_gamma   90.00
#
_symmetry.space_group_name_H-M   'P 1'
#
loop_
_entity.id
_entity.type
_entity.pdbx_description
1 polymer ?
#
loop_
_entity_poly.entity_id
_entity_poly.type
_entity_poly.pdbx_seq_one_letter_code
_entity_poly.pdbx_strand_id
1 'polypeptide(L)'
;MSSNGATAPGRTASEYSELQASRLGVSLPLPEVLRNSFKVVDGPPSSAAGNPDEIAKLFPCVFGQPSAMLVPGDASTALPNQSLKIGVVLSGGQAPGGHNVISGLFDYVQERTKGSTLYGFRGGPAGVMNCKYVELTKDFVYPYRNQGGFDMICSGRDKIETPEQFKQAEETAKKLDLDGLVVIGGDDSNTNACLLAENFRGKKMKTKVIGCPKTIDGDLKSKEVPISFGFDTACKIYAEMIGNVMIDARSTGKYYHFVRLMGRAASHITLECSLQTHPNITIIGEEVQQLIAELNEILAHDVVDEGKFKPVIKKAMVELEGAPFKKFASMRDQWALKNQYFNPGPLQYVGPTSNYTNHTLMLELGVQA
;
A
#
# COMPACT_ATOMS: atom_id res chain seq x y z
N MET A 1 -30.01 -2.84 21.34
CA MET A 1 -28.93 -2.60 22.31
C MET A 1 -27.69 -3.36 21.84
N SER A 2 -26.82 -2.71 21.06
CA SER A 2 -25.56 -3.32 20.60
C SER A 2 -24.41 -2.76 21.43
N SER A 3 -23.77 -3.63 22.18
CA SER A 3 -22.55 -3.35 22.95
C SER A 3 -21.39 -2.99 22.02
N ASN A 4 -21.25 -1.73 21.64
CA ASN A 4 -20.03 -1.20 20.99
C ASN A 4 -19.11 -0.64 22.07
N GLY A 5 -18.70 -1.50 23.01
CA GLY A 5 -17.71 -1.15 24.02
C GLY A 5 -16.41 -0.74 23.35
N ALA A 6 -15.75 0.27 23.90
CA ALA A 6 -14.37 0.61 23.58
C ALA A 6 -13.54 -0.67 23.63
N THR A 7 -13.24 -1.22 22.46
CA THR A 7 -12.42 -2.41 22.36
C THR A 7 -11.00 -1.94 22.56
N ALA A 8 -10.33 -2.44 23.59
CA ALA A 8 -8.91 -2.18 23.79
C ALA A 8 -8.14 -2.51 22.51
N PRO A 9 -6.98 -1.86 22.26
CA PRO A 9 -6.13 -2.24 21.15
C PRO A 9 -5.76 -3.72 21.26
N GLY A 10 -5.60 -4.40 20.13
CA GLY A 10 -5.13 -5.79 20.09
C GLY A 10 -3.64 -5.94 20.40
N ARG A 11 -2.95 -4.86 20.75
CA ARG A 11 -1.53 -4.81 21.10
C ARG A 11 -1.32 -4.01 22.37
N THR A 12 -0.39 -4.46 23.20
CA THR A 12 0.01 -3.78 24.43
C THR A 12 1.46 -3.31 24.31
N ALA A 13 1.71 -2.01 24.37
CA ALA A 13 3.06 -1.46 24.23
C ALA A 13 4.02 -1.88 25.36
N SER A 14 3.50 -2.29 26.53
CA SER A 14 4.31 -2.82 27.64
C SER A 14 4.91 -4.20 27.36
N GLU A 15 4.41 -4.91 26.35
CA GLU A 15 4.89 -6.24 25.94
C GLU A 15 5.89 -6.16 24.79
N TYR A 16 6.29 -4.95 24.39
CA TYR A 16 7.14 -4.74 23.22
C TYR A 16 8.60 -5.04 23.55
N SER A 17 9.28 -5.70 22.61
CA SER A 17 10.74 -5.76 22.61
C SER A 17 11.36 -4.37 22.59
N GLU A 18 12.63 -4.25 22.99
CA GLU A 18 13.36 -2.97 22.97
C GLU A 18 13.34 -2.32 21.58
N LEU A 19 13.44 -3.11 20.50
CA LEU A 19 13.36 -2.61 19.13
C LEU A 19 11.98 -2.06 18.78
N GLN A 20 10.91 -2.74 19.20
CA GLN A 20 9.54 -2.26 18.95
C GLN A 20 9.26 -0.99 19.75
N ALA A 21 9.67 -0.96 21.02
CA ALA A 21 9.50 0.19 21.91
C ALA A 21 10.28 1.41 21.41
N SER A 22 11.53 1.24 20.99
CA SER A 22 12.35 2.34 20.45
C SER A 22 11.77 2.93 19.16
N ARG A 23 11.01 2.16 18.39
CA ARG A 23 10.31 2.63 17.18
C ARG A 23 9.05 3.44 17.46
N LEU A 24 8.37 3.25 18.60
CA LEU A 24 7.11 3.96 18.90
C LEU A 24 7.25 5.48 18.87
N GLY A 25 8.38 6.00 19.37
CA GLY A 25 8.66 7.43 19.49
C GLY A 25 9.31 8.07 18.26
N VAL A 26 9.58 7.31 17.19
CA VAL A 26 10.25 7.85 15.99
C VAL A 26 9.29 8.79 15.26
N SER A 27 9.66 10.07 15.20
CA SER A 27 8.94 11.06 14.40
C SER A 27 9.23 10.86 12.92
N LEU A 28 8.17 10.76 12.11
CA LEU A 28 8.32 10.67 10.67
C LEU A 28 8.38 12.06 10.03
N PRO A 29 9.21 12.26 8.99
CA PRO A 29 9.27 13.53 8.30
C PRO A 29 7.97 13.79 7.54
N LEU A 30 7.39 14.98 7.76
CA LEU A 30 6.26 15.47 6.98
C LEU A 30 6.74 16.49 5.94
N PRO A 31 6.16 16.49 4.72
CA PRO A 31 6.31 17.58 3.76
C PRO A 31 6.07 18.94 4.41
N GLU A 32 6.91 19.92 4.10
CA GLU A 32 6.88 21.25 4.74
C GLU A 32 5.51 21.92 4.61
N VAL A 33 4.86 21.78 3.45
CA VAL A 33 3.53 22.35 3.18
C VAL A 33 2.44 21.86 4.15
N LEU A 34 2.58 20.66 4.72
CA LEU A 34 1.61 20.10 5.67
C LEU A 34 1.83 20.58 7.11
N ARG A 35 2.97 21.21 7.41
CA ARG A 35 3.29 21.73 8.74
C ARG A 35 2.60 23.05 9.04
N ASN A 36 2.26 23.82 8.00
CA ASN A 36 1.64 25.13 8.08
C ASN A 36 0.27 25.15 7.40
N SER A 37 -0.37 26.31 7.31
CA SER A 37 -1.58 26.47 6.48
C SER A 37 -1.23 26.32 5.00
N PHE A 38 -2.13 25.72 4.23
CA PHE A 38 -1.95 25.50 2.80
C PHE A 38 -3.25 25.79 2.05
N LYS A 39 -3.11 26.10 0.76
CA LYS A 39 -4.21 26.17 -0.19
C LYS A 39 -4.11 25.04 -1.20
N VAL A 40 -5.26 24.55 -1.64
CA VAL A 40 -5.36 23.58 -2.73
C VAL A 40 -5.46 24.36 -4.03
N VAL A 41 -4.58 24.05 -4.98
CA VAL A 41 -4.58 24.62 -6.33
C VAL A 41 -4.90 23.50 -7.30
N ASP A 42 -5.94 23.69 -8.09
CA ASP A 42 -6.30 22.77 -9.14
C ASP A 42 -5.29 22.85 -10.29
N GLY A 43 -4.81 21.70 -10.73
CA GLY A 43 -4.03 21.51 -11.92
C GLY A 43 -4.92 21.21 -13.14
N PRO A 44 -4.34 20.65 -14.22
CA PRO A 44 -5.11 20.31 -15.40
C PRO A 44 -6.18 19.23 -15.09
N PRO A 45 -7.31 19.24 -15.83
CA PRO A 45 -8.28 18.15 -15.83
C PRO A 45 -7.62 16.81 -16.14
N SER A 46 -8.02 15.76 -15.42
CA SER A 46 -7.53 14.40 -15.67
C SER A 46 -8.30 13.70 -16.79
N SER A 47 -7.71 12.63 -17.31
CA SER A 47 -8.36 11.70 -18.24
C SER A 47 -7.97 10.26 -17.90
N ALA A 48 -8.64 9.28 -18.50
CA ALA A 48 -8.32 7.87 -18.35
C ALA A 48 -7.17 7.44 -19.28
N ALA A 49 -6.34 6.49 -18.84
CA ALA A 49 -5.21 5.97 -19.62
C ALA A 49 -5.62 5.04 -20.79
N GLY A 50 -6.89 4.63 -20.84
CA GLY A 50 -7.53 3.91 -21.95
C GLY A 50 -8.91 4.52 -22.21
N ASN A 51 -9.77 3.85 -22.99
CA ASN A 51 -11.14 4.22 -23.42
C ASN A 51 -11.82 5.39 -22.65
N PRO A 52 -11.41 6.65 -22.88
CA PRO A 52 -11.80 7.76 -22.01
C PRO A 52 -13.30 8.06 -22.14
N ASP A 53 -13.86 7.92 -23.34
CA ASP A 53 -15.28 8.15 -23.61
C ASP A 53 -16.18 7.11 -22.92
N GLU A 54 -15.73 5.86 -22.82
CA GLU A 54 -16.49 4.81 -22.11
C GLU A 54 -16.44 4.99 -20.60
N ILE A 55 -15.27 5.34 -20.07
CA ILE A 55 -15.09 5.64 -18.65
C ILE A 55 -15.88 6.89 -18.26
N ALA A 56 -15.90 7.93 -19.09
CA ALA A 56 -16.70 9.13 -18.86
C ALA A 56 -18.20 8.83 -18.72
N LYS A 57 -18.72 7.88 -19.52
CA LYS A 57 -20.12 7.43 -19.42
C LYS A 57 -20.41 6.69 -18.12
N LEU A 58 -19.43 5.95 -17.59
CA LEU A 58 -19.58 5.20 -16.33
C LEU A 58 -19.41 6.07 -15.08
N PHE A 59 -18.67 7.17 -15.19
CA PHE A 59 -18.31 8.04 -14.07
C PHE A 59 -18.71 9.50 -14.31
N PRO A 60 -19.99 9.81 -14.60
CA PRO A 60 -20.42 11.16 -14.95
C PRO A 60 -20.21 12.19 -13.81
N CYS A 61 -20.10 11.77 -12.55
CA CYS A 61 -19.89 12.68 -11.43
C CYS A 61 -18.40 12.93 -11.15
N VAL A 62 -17.53 11.91 -11.28
CA VAL A 62 -16.11 12.01 -10.89
C VAL A 62 -15.12 12.10 -12.05
N PHE A 63 -15.53 11.82 -13.29
CA PHE A 63 -14.64 11.91 -14.44
C PHE A 63 -14.16 13.35 -14.69
N GLY A 64 -12.90 13.49 -15.12
CA GLY A 64 -12.33 14.79 -15.49
C GLY A 64 -11.94 15.69 -14.32
N GLN A 65 -11.99 15.20 -13.07
CA GLN A 65 -11.57 16.00 -11.92
C GLN A 65 -10.11 16.47 -12.08
N PRO A 66 -9.81 17.74 -11.74
CA PRO A 66 -8.46 18.24 -11.86
C PRO A 66 -7.54 17.54 -10.86
N SER A 67 -6.27 17.42 -11.23
CA SER A 67 -5.21 17.14 -10.25
C SER A 67 -5.18 18.25 -9.19
N ALA A 68 -4.70 17.95 -7.99
CA ALA A 68 -4.64 18.92 -6.89
C ALA A 68 -3.21 19.05 -6.38
N MET A 69 -2.77 20.30 -6.15
CA MET A 69 -1.47 20.62 -5.57
C MET A 69 -1.67 21.40 -4.27
N LEU A 70 -0.92 21.04 -3.23
CA LEU A 70 -0.86 21.83 -2.01
C LEU A 70 0.27 22.84 -2.14
N VAL A 71 -0.05 24.11 -1.92
CA VAL A 71 0.95 25.18 -1.86
C VAL A 71 0.80 25.98 -0.56
N PRO A 72 1.87 26.62 -0.07
CA PRO A 72 1.80 27.41 1.15
C PRO A 72 0.65 28.44 1.11
N GLY A 73 -0.11 28.49 2.20
CA GLY A 73 -1.24 29.37 2.40
C GLY A 73 -0.95 30.40 3.49
N ASP A 74 -1.79 31.43 3.57
CA ASP A 74 -1.75 32.43 4.64
C ASP A 74 -2.79 32.13 5.74
N ALA A 75 -2.91 33.01 6.74
CA ALA A 75 -3.86 32.85 7.84
C ALA A 75 -5.33 32.80 7.38
N SER A 76 -5.65 33.35 6.20
CA SER A 76 -7.01 33.33 5.63
C SER A 76 -7.38 31.97 5.03
N THR A 77 -6.38 31.13 4.76
CA THR A 77 -6.54 29.75 4.26
C THR A 77 -6.55 28.70 5.36
N ALA A 78 -6.64 29.12 6.63
CA ALA A 78 -6.80 28.20 7.75
C ALA A 78 -8.07 27.36 7.56
N LEU A 79 -7.94 26.04 7.74
CA LEU A 79 -9.09 25.13 7.66
C LEU A 79 -10.17 25.57 8.65
N PRO A 80 -11.45 25.51 8.27
CA PRO A 80 -12.53 25.84 9.19
C PRO A 80 -12.44 24.95 10.43
N ASN A 81 -12.64 25.54 11.61
CA ASN A 81 -12.65 24.82 12.89
C ASN A 81 -13.95 24.01 13.03
N GLN A 82 -14.10 22.99 12.19
CA GLN A 82 -15.23 22.09 12.14
C GLN A 82 -14.77 20.68 12.52
N SER A 83 -15.50 20.04 13.43
CA SER A 83 -15.31 18.63 13.75
C SER A 83 -15.67 17.77 12.55
N LEU A 84 -14.79 16.84 12.18
CA LEU A 84 -14.99 15.90 11.08
C LEU A 84 -15.24 14.48 11.62
N LYS A 85 -16.11 13.73 10.96
CA LYS A 85 -16.29 12.29 11.17
C LYS A 85 -15.72 11.54 9.98
N ILE A 86 -14.57 10.91 10.18
CA ILE A 86 -13.83 10.23 9.12
C ILE A 86 -13.86 8.72 9.37
N GLY A 87 -14.18 7.95 8.33
CA GLY A 87 -13.98 6.51 8.31
C GLY A 87 -12.66 6.15 7.64
N VAL A 88 -12.00 5.08 8.09
CA VAL A 88 -10.81 4.51 7.46
C VAL A 88 -10.92 2.99 7.36
N VAL A 89 -10.49 2.42 6.25
CA VAL A 89 -10.51 0.98 6.00
C VAL A 89 -9.21 0.50 5.36
N LEU A 90 -8.67 -0.61 5.87
CA LEU A 90 -7.55 -1.34 5.26
C LEU A 90 -8.09 -2.44 4.34
N SER A 91 -7.77 -2.38 3.05
CA SER A 91 -8.25 -3.32 2.04
C SER A 91 -7.10 -4.04 1.31
N GLY A 92 -7.29 -5.33 1.07
CA GLY A 92 -6.29 -6.19 0.43
C GLY A 92 -5.29 -6.81 1.40
N GLY A 93 -4.19 -7.34 0.82
CA GLY A 93 -3.05 -7.83 1.59
C GLY A 93 -2.31 -6.70 2.31
N GLN A 94 -1.69 -7.02 3.44
CA GLN A 94 -0.93 -6.06 4.22
C GLN A 94 0.30 -5.53 3.47
N ALA A 95 0.70 -4.31 3.83
CA ALA A 95 1.95 -3.70 3.37
C ALA A 95 2.57 -2.89 4.53
N PRO A 96 3.91 -2.86 4.66
CA PRO A 96 4.58 -2.02 5.65
C PRO A 96 4.14 -0.56 5.54
N GLY A 97 3.76 0.06 6.67
CA GLY A 97 3.33 1.46 6.73
C GLY A 97 1.82 1.70 6.81
N GLY A 98 0.97 0.67 6.73
CA GLY A 98 -0.49 0.85 6.84
C GLY A 98 -0.94 1.49 8.16
N HIS A 99 -0.35 1.09 9.28
CA HIS A 99 -0.63 1.72 10.58
C HIS A 99 -0.19 3.18 10.63
N ASN A 100 0.87 3.55 9.91
CA ASN A 100 1.34 4.94 9.83
C ASN A 100 0.41 5.83 9.01
N VAL A 101 -0.26 5.30 7.98
CA VAL A 101 -1.33 6.04 7.28
C VAL A 101 -2.47 6.37 8.25
N ILE A 102 -2.92 5.39 9.04
CA ILE A 102 -3.97 5.60 10.05
C ILE A 102 -3.50 6.57 11.15
N SER A 103 -2.27 6.41 11.63
CA SER A 103 -1.70 7.26 12.68
C SER A 103 -1.56 8.72 12.21
N GLY A 104 -1.07 8.94 10.99
CA GLY A 104 -0.96 10.28 10.41
C GLY A 104 -2.31 10.93 10.16
N LEU A 105 -3.31 10.15 9.72
CA LEU A 105 -4.69 10.64 9.61
C LEU A 105 -5.24 11.03 10.99
N PHE A 106 -5.03 10.18 12.00
CA PHE A 106 -5.44 10.44 13.38
C PHE A 106 -4.81 11.72 13.92
N ASP A 107 -3.49 11.86 13.82
CA ASP A 107 -2.77 13.06 14.29
C ASP A 107 -3.26 14.31 13.58
N TYR A 108 -3.40 14.25 12.26
CA TYR A 108 -3.87 15.38 11.47
C TYR A 108 -5.26 15.86 11.88
N VAL A 109 -6.22 14.94 12.06
CA VAL A 109 -7.58 15.33 12.47
C VAL A 109 -7.65 15.82 13.91
N GLN A 110 -6.83 15.28 14.82
CA GLN A 110 -6.79 15.72 16.21
C GLN A 110 -6.12 17.09 16.39
N GLU A 111 -5.07 17.37 15.61
CA GLU A 111 -4.33 18.64 15.67
C GLU A 111 -5.07 19.79 14.96
N ARG A 112 -5.61 19.54 13.76
CA ARG A 112 -6.15 20.59 12.89
C ARG A 112 -7.66 20.81 13.05
N THR A 113 -8.41 19.79 13.47
CA THR A 113 -9.88 19.84 13.54
C THR A 113 -10.36 19.26 14.86
N LYS A 114 -10.20 20.01 15.95
CA LYS A 114 -10.54 19.56 17.31
C LYS A 114 -12.00 19.07 17.39
N GLY A 115 -12.21 17.96 18.12
CA GLY A 115 -13.51 17.31 18.23
C GLY A 115 -13.85 16.36 17.08
N SER A 116 -12.92 16.11 16.16
CA SER A 116 -13.08 15.10 15.11
C SER A 116 -13.02 13.68 15.65
N THR A 117 -13.75 12.78 14.99
CA THR A 117 -13.81 11.35 15.30
C THR A 117 -13.29 10.55 14.12
N LEU A 118 -12.43 9.56 14.40
CA LEU A 118 -11.91 8.63 13.39
C LEU A 118 -12.43 7.22 13.67
N TYR A 119 -13.13 6.63 12.71
CA TYR A 119 -13.67 5.28 12.79
C TYR A 119 -12.84 4.32 11.94
N GLY A 120 -12.28 3.28 12.54
CA GLY A 120 -11.60 2.21 11.85
C GLY A 120 -12.55 1.05 11.53
N PHE A 121 -12.86 0.84 10.25
CA PHE A 121 -13.73 -0.27 9.81
C PHE A 121 -12.99 -1.60 9.85
N ARG A 122 -13.58 -2.58 10.55
CA ARG A 122 -12.93 -3.86 10.83
C ARG A 122 -13.07 -4.85 9.67
N GLY A 123 -11.97 -5.50 9.30
CA GLY A 123 -11.97 -6.60 8.33
C GLY A 123 -12.19 -6.16 6.88
N GLY A 124 -11.75 -4.95 6.52
CA GLY A 124 -11.82 -4.45 5.14
C GLY A 124 -13.21 -3.94 4.73
N PRO A 125 -13.52 -3.92 3.42
CA PRO A 125 -14.75 -3.31 2.90
C PRO A 125 -16.04 -3.93 3.46
N ALA A 126 -16.03 -5.22 3.85
CA ALA A 126 -17.14 -5.83 4.58
C ALA A 126 -17.46 -5.10 5.90
N GLY A 127 -16.46 -4.53 6.57
CA GLY A 127 -16.67 -3.71 7.77
C GLY A 127 -17.47 -2.44 7.47
N VAL A 128 -17.21 -1.81 6.32
CA VAL A 128 -17.97 -0.64 5.85
C VAL A 128 -19.41 -1.02 5.54
N MET A 129 -19.63 -2.11 4.80
CA MET A 129 -20.99 -2.55 4.44
C MET A 129 -21.81 -2.98 5.66
N ASN A 130 -21.19 -3.67 6.62
CA ASN A 130 -21.87 -4.21 7.80
C ASN A 130 -21.86 -3.25 9.00
N CYS A 131 -21.40 -2.00 8.84
CA CYS A 131 -21.25 -1.03 9.93
C CYS A 131 -20.44 -1.59 11.13
N LYS A 132 -19.39 -2.38 10.87
CA LYS A 132 -18.49 -2.94 11.88
C LYS A 132 -17.23 -2.09 11.98
N TYR A 133 -17.12 -1.33 13.06
CA TYR A 133 -16.02 -0.39 13.27
C TYR A 133 -15.59 -0.35 14.74
N VAL A 134 -14.45 0.29 14.97
CA VAL A 134 -14.00 0.77 16.28
C VAL A 134 -13.69 2.26 16.18
N GLU A 135 -13.97 3.01 17.23
CA GLU A 135 -13.51 4.39 17.33
C GLU A 135 -12.02 4.40 17.70
N LEU A 136 -11.21 5.06 16.88
CA LEU A 136 -9.76 5.14 17.08
C LEU A 136 -9.46 6.29 18.04
N THR A 137 -9.00 5.95 19.24
CA THR A 137 -8.53 6.90 20.26
C THR A 137 -7.01 6.95 20.28
N LYS A 138 -6.45 7.92 21.01
CA LYS A 138 -5.00 8.05 21.19
C LYS A 138 -4.38 6.76 21.72
N ASP A 139 -4.98 6.17 22.76
CA ASP A 139 -4.49 4.95 23.40
C ASP A 139 -4.65 3.73 22.49
N PHE A 140 -5.70 3.71 21.66
CA PHE A 140 -5.90 2.65 20.67
C PHE A 140 -4.84 2.69 19.57
N VAL A 141 -4.50 3.88 19.06
CA VAL A 141 -3.55 4.05 17.95
C VAL A 141 -2.09 3.92 18.40
N TYR A 142 -1.76 4.38 19.61
CA TYR A 142 -0.41 4.44 20.14
C TYR A 142 0.44 3.17 19.93
N PRO A 143 0.01 1.95 20.31
CA PRO A 143 0.85 0.76 20.19
C PRO A 143 1.19 0.44 18.72
N TYR A 144 0.38 0.86 17.75
CA TYR A 144 0.61 0.54 16.34
C TYR A 144 1.55 1.51 15.62
N ARG A 145 2.00 2.58 16.27
CA ARG A 145 2.87 3.58 15.64
C ARG A 145 4.19 2.95 15.20
N ASN A 146 4.53 3.18 13.92
CA ASN A 146 5.76 2.69 13.28
C ASN A 146 5.91 1.16 13.29
N GLN A 147 4.81 0.44 13.51
CA GLN A 147 4.79 -1.02 13.46
C GLN A 147 4.31 -1.54 12.11
N GLY A 148 4.72 -2.76 11.78
CA GLY A 148 4.22 -3.48 10.60
C GLY A 148 2.86 -4.14 10.86
N GLY A 149 2.24 -4.62 9.78
CA GLY A 149 0.98 -5.36 9.84
C GLY A 149 -0.25 -4.49 9.60
N PHE A 150 -1.41 -5.12 9.44
CA PHE A 150 -2.74 -4.50 9.24
C PHE A 150 -3.72 -4.85 10.38
N ASP A 151 -3.22 -5.46 11.46
CA ASP A 151 -3.99 -6.05 12.57
C ASP A 151 -4.67 -5.02 13.50
N MET A 152 -4.40 -3.72 13.36
CA MET A 152 -5.12 -2.66 14.08
C MET A 152 -6.64 -2.73 13.86
N ILE A 153 -7.05 -2.91 12.61
CA ILE A 153 -8.46 -3.06 12.22
C ILE A 153 -8.69 -4.26 11.30
N CYS A 154 -7.65 -5.07 11.05
CA CYS A 154 -7.62 -6.14 10.05
C CYS A 154 -7.95 -5.65 8.63
N SER A 155 -7.82 -6.52 7.66
CA SER A 155 -8.19 -6.22 6.27
C SER A 155 -9.04 -7.33 5.65
N GLY A 156 -9.62 -6.99 4.51
CA GLY A 156 -10.48 -7.86 3.72
C GLY A 156 -10.39 -7.52 2.24
N ARG A 157 -10.92 -8.40 1.40
CA ARG A 157 -10.86 -8.30 -0.08
C ARG A 157 -12.23 -8.19 -0.72
N ASP A 158 -13.26 -7.92 0.07
CA ASP A 158 -14.63 -7.80 -0.42
C ASP A 158 -14.75 -6.71 -1.47
N LYS A 159 -15.49 -7.04 -2.53
CA LYS A 159 -15.82 -6.10 -3.59
C LYS A 159 -17.16 -5.42 -3.31
N ILE A 160 -17.30 -4.19 -3.78
CA ILE A 160 -18.54 -3.43 -3.72
C ILE A 160 -18.99 -3.23 -5.17
N GLU A 161 -19.80 -4.18 -5.66
CA GLU A 161 -20.23 -4.27 -7.06
C GLU A 161 -21.75 -4.28 -7.19
N THR A 162 -22.51 -4.79 -6.21
CA THR A 162 -23.98 -4.90 -6.31
C THR A 162 -24.71 -3.68 -5.75
N PRO A 163 -25.92 -3.34 -6.25
CA PRO A 163 -26.73 -2.25 -5.70
C PRO A 163 -26.99 -2.36 -4.19
N GLU A 164 -27.14 -3.58 -3.68
CA GLU A 164 -27.32 -3.86 -2.25
C GLU A 164 -26.08 -3.50 -1.44
N GLN A 165 -24.89 -3.85 -1.95
CA GLN A 165 -23.61 -3.51 -1.32
C GLN A 165 -23.36 -1.99 -1.28
N PHE A 166 -23.69 -1.29 -2.37
CA PHE A 166 -23.65 0.17 -2.39
C PHE A 166 -24.62 0.77 -1.36
N LYS A 167 -25.85 0.26 -1.30
CA LYS A 167 -26.86 0.71 -0.33
C LYS A 167 -26.40 0.49 1.12
N GLN A 168 -25.78 -0.65 1.43
CA GLN A 168 -25.21 -0.93 2.74
C GLN A 168 -24.11 0.07 3.14
N ALA A 169 -23.21 0.40 2.21
CA ALA A 169 -22.18 1.41 2.44
C ALA A 169 -22.78 2.81 2.64
N GLU A 170 -23.84 3.17 1.88
CA GLU A 170 -24.57 4.43 2.07
C GLU A 170 -25.24 4.53 3.43
N GLU A 171 -25.92 3.46 3.86
CA GLU A 171 -26.59 3.38 5.16
C GLU A 171 -25.58 3.55 6.29
N THR A 172 -24.41 2.92 6.19
CA THR A 172 -23.32 3.10 7.15
C THR A 172 -22.80 4.54 7.17
N ALA A 173 -22.54 5.14 6.01
CA ALA A 173 -22.05 6.51 5.91
C ALA A 173 -23.06 7.52 6.48
N LYS A 174 -24.37 7.32 6.23
CA LYS A 174 -25.45 8.15 6.80
C LYS A 174 -25.61 7.94 8.30
N LYS A 175 -25.58 6.69 8.76
CA LYS A 175 -25.74 6.34 10.17
C LYS A 175 -24.64 6.92 11.05
N LEU A 176 -23.39 6.91 10.56
CA LEU A 176 -22.24 7.50 11.25
C LEU A 176 -22.03 8.97 10.89
N ASP A 177 -22.87 9.52 10.00
CA ASP A 177 -22.81 10.91 9.56
C ASP A 177 -21.39 11.29 9.06
N LEU A 178 -20.78 10.42 8.25
CA LEU A 178 -19.39 10.57 7.80
C LEU A 178 -19.21 11.74 6.85
N ASP A 179 -18.21 12.57 7.09
CA ASP A 179 -17.75 13.60 6.16
C ASP A 179 -16.77 13.01 5.14
N GLY A 180 -16.02 11.96 5.52
CA GLY A 180 -15.06 11.30 4.65
C GLY A 180 -14.89 9.81 4.93
N LEU A 181 -14.50 9.06 3.91
CA LEU A 181 -14.08 7.65 3.97
C LEU A 181 -12.75 7.48 3.24
N VAL A 182 -11.72 7.04 3.97
CA VAL A 182 -10.38 6.77 3.44
C VAL A 182 -10.21 5.27 3.20
N VAL A 183 -10.00 4.89 1.94
CA VAL A 183 -9.78 3.50 1.52
C VAL A 183 -8.31 3.28 1.23
N ILE A 184 -7.64 2.53 2.10
CA ILE A 184 -6.20 2.22 1.99
C ILE A 184 -6.06 0.86 1.33
N GLY A 185 -5.58 0.81 0.09
CA GLY A 185 -5.64 -0.42 -0.68
C GLY A 185 -4.94 -0.39 -2.05
N GLY A 186 -5.03 -1.51 -2.76
CA GLY A 186 -4.43 -1.68 -4.09
C GLY A 186 -5.31 -1.15 -5.21
N ASP A 187 -5.07 -1.63 -6.43
CA ASP A 187 -5.87 -1.36 -7.62
C ASP A 187 -7.35 -1.76 -7.43
N ASP A 188 -7.61 -2.98 -6.96
CA ASP A 188 -8.98 -3.45 -6.68
C ASP A 188 -9.70 -2.56 -5.64
N SER A 189 -8.98 -2.18 -4.59
CA SER A 189 -9.53 -1.37 -3.49
C SER A 189 -9.81 0.07 -3.92
N ASN A 190 -8.91 0.67 -4.69
CA ASN A 190 -9.10 2.03 -5.22
C ASN A 190 -10.15 2.04 -6.34
N THR A 191 -10.37 0.91 -7.03
CA THR A 191 -11.53 0.72 -7.93
C THR A 191 -12.83 0.79 -7.13
N ASN A 192 -12.95 0.06 -6.00
CA ASN A 192 -14.10 0.18 -5.09
C ASN A 192 -14.26 1.61 -4.57
N ALA A 193 -13.16 2.30 -4.22
CA ALA A 193 -13.20 3.67 -3.74
C ALA A 193 -13.76 4.64 -4.80
N CYS A 194 -13.35 4.48 -6.06
CA CYS A 194 -13.86 5.27 -7.18
C CYS A 194 -15.36 5.03 -7.42
N LEU A 195 -15.80 3.76 -7.41
CA LEU A 195 -17.21 3.39 -7.56
C LEU A 195 -18.07 3.96 -6.42
N LEU A 196 -17.58 3.90 -5.17
CA LEU A 196 -18.25 4.52 -4.03
C LEU A 196 -18.32 6.05 -4.16
N ALA A 197 -17.25 6.69 -4.60
CA ALA A 197 -17.20 8.14 -4.80
C ALA A 197 -18.24 8.60 -5.83
N GLU A 198 -18.34 7.90 -6.96
CA GLU A 198 -19.33 8.14 -8.00
C GLU A 198 -20.76 7.99 -7.46
N ASN A 199 -21.04 6.87 -6.80
CA ASN A 199 -22.36 6.61 -6.23
C ASN A 199 -22.76 7.65 -5.16
N PHE A 200 -21.84 8.00 -4.25
CA PHE A 200 -22.10 8.99 -3.19
C PHE A 200 -22.33 10.38 -3.77
N ARG A 201 -21.55 10.79 -4.78
CA ARG A 201 -21.75 12.09 -5.46
C ARG A 201 -23.03 12.13 -6.28
N GLY A 202 -23.35 11.07 -7.02
CA GLY A 202 -24.60 10.95 -7.78
C GLY A 202 -25.83 11.07 -6.88
N LYS A 203 -25.74 10.56 -5.64
CA LYS A 203 -26.77 10.69 -4.61
C LYS A 203 -26.65 11.94 -3.73
N LYS A 204 -25.76 12.87 -4.08
CA LYS A 204 -25.54 14.14 -3.36
C LYS A 204 -25.25 13.96 -1.86
N MET A 205 -24.58 12.87 -1.50
CA MET A 205 -24.15 12.63 -0.12
C MET A 205 -23.01 13.59 0.25
N LYS A 206 -22.94 13.97 1.54
CA LYS A 206 -21.83 14.80 2.05
C LYS A 206 -20.50 14.06 2.05
N THR A 207 -20.53 12.74 2.28
CA THR A 207 -19.36 11.88 2.46
C THR A 207 -18.47 11.89 1.21
N LYS A 208 -17.21 12.27 1.37
CA LYS A 208 -16.16 12.17 0.34
C LYS A 208 -15.41 10.86 0.47
N VAL A 209 -14.99 10.27 -0.64
CA VAL A 209 -14.20 9.02 -0.63
C VAL A 209 -12.81 9.32 -1.17
N ILE A 210 -11.78 8.94 -0.42
CA ILE A 210 -10.37 9.17 -0.74
C ILE A 210 -9.62 7.85 -0.77
N GLY A 211 -8.90 7.61 -1.87
CA GLY A 211 -8.04 6.44 -2.04
C GLY A 211 -6.62 6.68 -1.54
N CYS A 212 -5.99 5.69 -0.91
CA CYS A 212 -4.58 5.71 -0.55
C CYS A 212 -3.85 4.52 -1.22
N PRO A 213 -2.79 4.78 -2.01
CA PRO A 213 -2.17 3.78 -2.88
C PRO A 213 -1.25 2.83 -2.11
N LYS A 214 -1.76 1.64 -1.83
CA LYS A 214 -1.08 0.58 -1.08
C LYS A 214 -0.87 -0.64 -1.95
N THR A 215 0.36 -1.09 -2.13
CA THR A 215 0.66 -2.43 -2.65
C THR A 215 2.16 -2.65 -2.55
N ILE A 216 2.58 -3.85 -2.14
CA ILE A 216 4.01 -4.19 -2.21
C ILE A 216 4.45 -4.47 -3.64
N ASP A 217 3.51 -4.77 -4.54
CA ASP A 217 3.79 -5.16 -5.93
C ASP A 217 4.28 -3.97 -6.77
N GLY A 218 4.14 -2.74 -6.25
CA GLY A 218 4.59 -1.53 -6.94
C GLY A 218 3.76 -1.20 -8.17
N ASP A 219 2.64 -1.85 -8.42
CA ASP A 219 1.89 -1.81 -9.67
C ASP A 219 0.76 -0.76 -9.72
N LEU A 220 0.52 -0.04 -8.63
CA LEU A 220 -0.40 1.10 -8.59
C LEU A 220 0.39 2.41 -8.76
N LYS A 221 0.58 2.84 -10.02
CA LYS A 221 1.37 4.03 -10.39
C LYS A 221 0.62 4.98 -11.33
N SER A 222 0.93 6.26 -11.22
CA SER A 222 0.59 7.31 -12.18
C SER A 222 1.66 8.40 -12.15
N LYS A 223 1.49 9.48 -12.92
CA LYS A 223 2.39 10.64 -12.87
C LYS A 223 2.45 11.26 -11.46
N GLU A 224 1.31 11.32 -10.77
CA GLU A 224 1.18 11.88 -9.42
C GLU A 224 1.48 10.85 -8.33
N VAL A 225 1.38 9.55 -8.64
CA VAL A 225 1.69 8.44 -7.72
C VAL A 225 2.87 7.65 -8.28
N PRO A 226 4.13 8.09 -8.06
CA PRO A 226 5.30 7.45 -8.64
C PRO A 226 5.54 6.04 -8.07
N ILE A 227 5.12 5.81 -6.83
CA ILE A 227 5.22 4.51 -6.17
C ILE A 227 4.12 4.36 -5.11
N SER A 228 3.71 3.12 -4.86
CA SER A 228 2.81 2.75 -3.76
C SER A 228 3.59 2.43 -2.49
N PHE A 229 2.98 2.68 -1.33
CA PHE A 229 3.67 2.41 -0.08
C PHE A 229 3.77 0.90 0.20
N GLY A 230 4.86 0.53 0.88
CA GLY A 230 5.20 -0.85 1.22
C GLY A 230 6.14 -1.54 0.23
N PHE A 231 6.19 -1.09 -1.03
CA PHE A 231 7.12 -1.59 -2.05
C PHE A 231 8.59 -1.51 -1.59
N ASP A 232 9.01 -0.34 -1.09
CA ASP A 232 10.39 -0.08 -0.63
C ASP A 232 10.84 -1.07 0.44
N THR A 233 10.08 -1.18 1.53
CA THR A 233 10.43 -2.07 2.64
C THR A 233 10.39 -3.54 2.22
N ALA A 234 9.43 -3.94 1.39
CA ALA A 234 9.36 -5.31 0.88
C ALA A 234 10.61 -5.65 0.05
N CYS A 235 10.99 -4.79 -0.91
CA CYS A 235 12.15 -5.01 -1.76
C CYS A 235 13.46 -5.04 -0.96
N LYS A 236 13.63 -4.16 0.03
CA LYS A 236 14.83 -4.17 0.90
C LYS A 236 14.99 -5.51 1.63
N ILE A 237 13.92 -6.02 2.24
CA ILE A 237 13.96 -7.30 2.96
C ILE A 237 14.18 -8.47 1.99
N TYR A 238 13.52 -8.46 0.83
CA TYR A 238 13.72 -9.52 -0.16
C TYR A 238 15.14 -9.52 -0.73
N ALA A 239 15.69 -8.35 -1.06
CA ALA A 239 17.05 -8.21 -1.57
C ALA A 239 18.09 -8.61 -0.51
N GLU A 240 17.85 -8.30 0.77
CA GLU A 240 18.69 -8.75 1.87
C GLU A 240 18.74 -10.29 1.92
N MET A 241 17.57 -10.94 1.92
CA MET A 241 17.47 -12.40 1.98
C MET A 241 18.07 -13.08 0.75
N ILE A 242 17.79 -12.55 -0.45
CA ILE A 242 18.37 -13.04 -1.71
C ILE A 242 19.90 -12.92 -1.66
N GLY A 243 20.42 -11.75 -1.28
CA GLY A 243 21.86 -11.52 -1.17
C GLY A 243 22.54 -12.49 -0.20
N ASN A 244 21.92 -12.76 0.95
CA ASN A 244 22.44 -13.72 1.93
C ASN A 244 22.55 -15.14 1.35
N VAL A 245 21.50 -15.59 0.64
CA VAL A 245 21.48 -16.91 -0.02
C VAL A 245 22.53 -16.97 -1.14
N MET A 246 22.74 -15.89 -1.88
CA MET A 246 23.77 -15.82 -2.91
C MET A 246 25.18 -15.92 -2.33
N ILE A 247 25.45 -15.28 -1.18
CA ILE A 247 26.73 -15.44 -0.48
C ILE A 247 26.93 -16.87 0.00
N ASP A 248 25.89 -17.54 0.50
CA ASP A 248 25.98 -18.95 0.90
C ASP A 248 26.30 -19.87 -0.30
N ALA A 249 25.61 -19.67 -1.43
CA ALA A 249 25.87 -20.40 -2.67
C ALA A 249 27.32 -20.21 -3.16
N ARG A 250 27.83 -18.96 -3.10
CA ARG A 250 29.22 -18.65 -3.45
C ARG A 250 30.22 -19.32 -2.51
N SER A 251 29.90 -19.36 -1.21
CA SER A 251 30.81 -19.89 -0.18
C SER A 251 30.91 -21.41 -0.25
N THR A 252 29.81 -22.09 -0.60
CA THR A 252 29.75 -23.56 -0.63
C THR A 252 30.02 -24.17 -2.00
N GLY A 253 29.77 -23.43 -3.09
CA GLY A 253 30.06 -23.85 -4.46
C GLY A 253 29.24 -25.04 -4.98
N LYS A 254 28.11 -25.37 -4.35
CA LYS A 254 27.34 -26.61 -4.64
C LYS A 254 25.83 -26.44 -4.80
N TYR A 255 25.27 -25.26 -4.51
CA TYR A 255 23.82 -25.04 -4.49
C TYR A 255 23.35 -24.11 -5.60
N TYR A 256 22.19 -24.45 -6.18
CA TYR A 256 21.39 -23.56 -7.01
C TYR A 256 20.10 -23.25 -6.26
N HIS A 257 19.87 -21.97 -5.95
CA HIS A 257 18.69 -21.53 -5.22
C HIS A 257 17.66 -20.93 -6.17
N PHE A 258 16.42 -21.38 -6.04
CA PHE A 258 15.28 -20.83 -6.77
C PHE A 258 14.45 -19.98 -5.81
N VAL A 259 14.51 -18.66 -5.95
CA VAL A 259 13.78 -17.71 -5.10
C VAL A 259 12.57 -17.19 -5.85
N ARG A 260 11.37 -17.54 -5.38
CA ARG A 260 10.11 -17.00 -5.90
C ARG A 260 9.66 -15.82 -5.05
N LEU A 261 9.50 -14.66 -5.67
CA LEU A 261 9.06 -13.44 -5.02
C LEU A 261 7.55 -13.24 -5.13
N MET A 262 7.00 -12.40 -4.25
CA MET A 262 5.67 -11.82 -4.44
C MET A 262 5.70 -10.85 -5.63
N GLY A 263 4.53 -10.47 -6.14
CA GLY A 263 4.40 -9.72 -7.40
C GLY A 263 3.41 -10.42 -8.33
N ARG A 264 2.11 -10.26 -8.05
CA ARG A 264 1.05 -11.09 -8.64
C ARG A 264 1.00 -11.02 -10.17
N ALA A 265 1.03 -9.80 -10.70
CA ALA A 265 0.83 -9.54 -12.13
C ALA A 265 2.06 -8.90 -12.76
N ALA A 266 2.71 -7.97 -12.06
CA ALA A 266 3.88 -7.25 -12.58
C ALA A 266 5.18 -7.70 -11.91
N SER A 267 6.30 -7.60 -12.63
CA SER A 267 7.62 -8.03 -12.14
C SER A 267 8.42 -6.94 -11.43
N HIS A 268 7.80 -5.85 -10.94
CA HIS A 268 8.55 -4.73 -10.32
C HIS A 268 9.40 -5.14 -9.13
N ILE A 269 8.88 -5.99 -8.23
CA ILE A 269 9.64 -6.51 -7.08
C ILE A 269 10.84 -7.32 -7.58
N THR A 270 10.61 -8.21 -8.54
CA THR A 270 11.66 -9.05 -9.13
C THR A 270 12.75 -8.20 -9.77
N LEU A 271 12.37 -7.22 -10.59
CA LEU A 271 13.31 -6.31 -11.24
C LEU A 271 14.14 -5.52 -10.21
N GLU A 272 13.49 -4.96 -9.19
CA GLU A 272 14.16 -4.20 -8.13
C GLU A 272 15.14 -5.08 -7.34
N CYS A 273 14.71 -6.26 -6.91
CA CYS A 273 15.58 -7.19 -6.18
C CYS A 273 16.77 -7.63 -7.03
N SER A 274 16.57 -7.88 -8.32
CA SER A 274 17.65 -8.26 -9.24
C SER A 274 18.65 -7.13 -9.44
N LEU A 275 18.20 -5.88 -9.55
CA LEU A 275 19.08 -4.71 -9.60
C LEU A 275 19.88 -4.52 -8.31
N GLN A 276 19.32 -4.87 -7.15
CA GLN A 276 20.01 -4.76 -5.87
C GLN A 276 21.00 -5.90 -5.59
N THR A 277 20.79 -7.09 -6.17
CA THR A 277 21.52 -8.31 -5.77
C THR A 277 22.36 -8.93 -6.88
N HIS A 278 22.05 -8.67 -8.15
CA HIS A 278 22.72 -9.22 -9.34
C HIS A 278 22.70 -10.76 -9.40
N PRO A 279 21.52 -11.41 -9.36
CA PRO A 279 21.43 -12.86 -9.43
C PRO A 279 21.83 -13.37 -10.82
N ASN A 280 22.29 -14.63 -10.89
CA ASN A 280 22.73 -15.24 -12.14
C ASN A 280 21.61 -15.35 -13.18
N ILE A 281 20.38 -15.62 -12.74
CA ILE A 281 19.20 -15.71 -13.60
C ILE A 281 18.08 -14.90 -12.96
N THR A 282 17.41 -14.06 -13.77
CA THR A 282 16.18 -13.36 -13.42
C THR A 282 15.18 -13.58 -14.54
N ILE A 283 13.95 -13.95 -14.18
CA ILE A 283 12.85 -14.10 -15.13
C ILE A 283 11.90 -12.93 -14.94
N ILE A 284 11.71 -12.12 -16.00
CA ILE A 284 10.75 -11.01 -16.02
C ILE A 284 9.52 -11.47 -16.77
N GLY A 285 8.36 -11.49 -16.11
CA GLY A 285 7.11 -12.03 -16.65
C GLY A 285 6.66 -11.32 -17.93
N GLU A 286 6.86 -10.00 -18.00
CA GLU A 286 6.55 -9.17 -19.16
C GLU A 286 7.41 -9.53 -20.39
N GLU A 287 8.70 -9.82 -20.19
CA GLU A 287 9.60 -10.30 -21.27
C GLU A 287 9.17 -11.69 -21.74
N VAL A 288 8.85 -12.60 -20.82
CA VAL A 288 8.34 -13.94 -21.16
C VAL A 288 7.02 -13.87 -21.92
N GLN A 289 6.11 -12.98 -21.52
CA GLN A 289 4.84 -12.79 -22.21
C GLN A 289 5.04 -12.29 -23.64
N GLN A 290 5.97 -11.35 -23.87
CA GLN A 290 6.31 -10.89 -25.20
C GLN A 290 6.85 -12.04 -26.08
N LEU A 291 7.79 -12.83 -25.55
CA LEU A 291 8.35 -13.98 -26.27
C LEU A 291 7.27 -15.04 -26.61
N ILE A 292 6.34 -15.31 -25.69
CA ILE A 292 5.21 -16.22 -25.93
C ILE A 292 4.29 -15.65 -27.01
N ALA A 293 4.01 -14.34 -27.00
CA ALA A 293 3.18 -13.70 -28.00
C ALA A 293 3.82 -13.78 -29.40
N GLU A 294 5.10 -13.45 -29.52
CA GLU A 294 5.87 -13.58 -30.76
C GLU A 294 5.88 -15.03 -31.27
N LEU A 295 6.06 -16.01 -30.37
CA LEU A 295 5.98 -17.42 -30.72
C LEU A 295 4.59 -17.85 -31.18
N ASN A 296 3.52 -17.38 -30.51
CA ASN A 296 2.14 -17.67 -30.88
C ASN A 296 1.75 -17.04 -32.22
N GLU A 297 2.26 -15.84 -32.53
CA GLU A 297 2.09 -15.22 -33.85
C GLU A 297 2.77 -16.06 -34.95
N ILE A 298 3.94 -16.63 -34.66
CA ILE A 298 4.64 -17.55 -35.58
C ILE A 298 3.87 -18.88 -35.75
N LEU A 299 3.20 -19.36 -34.71
CA LEU A 299 2.52 -20.66 -34.69
C LEU A 299 1.04 -20.65 -35.11
N ALA A 300 0.42 -19.47 -35.21
CA ALA A 300 -0.97 -19.19 -35.61
C ALA A 300 -2.01 -20.29 -35.31
N HIS A 301 -2.79 -20.10 -34.24
CA HIS A 301 -4.25 -20.30 -34.24
C HIS A 301 -4.94 -19.56 -33.09
N ASP A 302 -6.17 -19.15 -33.37
CA ASP A 302 -7.05 -18.24 -32.63
C ASP A 302 -7.32 -18.58 -31.15
N VAL A 303 -7.55 -17.54 -30.36
CA VAL A 303 -8.85 -17.13 -29.77
C VAL A 303 -8.53 -16.08 -28.71
N VAL A 304 -8.92 -14.82 -28.94
CA VAL A 304 -8.99 -13.82 -27.87
C VAL A 304 -10.42 -13.82 -27.35
N ASP A 305 -10.60 -14.33 -26.13
CA ASP A 305 -11.86 -14.25 -25.41
C ASP A 305 -12.07 -12.79 -24.97
N GLU A 306 -13.00 -12.08 -25.61
CA GLU A 306 -13.40 -10.72 -25.22
C GLU A 306 -14.22 -10.79 -23.93
N GLY A 307 -13.50 -10.76 -22.80
CA GLY A 307 -14.11 -10.63 -21.49
C GLY A 307 -14.98 -9.37 -21.39
N LYS A 308 -16.05 -9.44 -20.59
CA LYS A 308 -16.94 -8.30 -20.33
C LYS A 308 -16.16 -7.09 -19.83
N PHE A 309 -16.40 -5.92 -20.44
CA PHE A 309 -15.79 -4.65 -20.02
C PHE A 309 -16.09 -4.37 -18.53
N LYS A 310 -15.03 -4.19 -17.75
CA LYS A 310 -15.11 -3.79 -16.34
C LYS A 310 -14.15 -2.63 -16.09
N PRO A 311 -14.63 -1.49 -15.55
CA PRO A 311 -13.75 -0.39 -15.19
C PRO A 311 -12.90 -0.81 -13.98
N VAL A 312 -11.61 -1.05 -14.21
CA VAL A 312 -10.64 -1.36 -13.17
C VAL A 312 -9.45 -0.43 -13.30
N ILE A 313 -8.83 -0.08 -12.17
CA ILE A 313 -7.54 0.61 -12.21
C ILE A 313 -6.51 -0.35 -12.81
N LYS A 314 -5.97 0.03 -13.97
CA LYS A 314 -4.99 -0.79 -14.68
C LYS A 314 -3.69 -0.85 -13.88
N LYS A 315 -3.17 -2.06 -13.70
CA LYS A 315 -1.85 -2.29 -13.11
C LYS A 315 -0.76 -1.78 -14.04
N ALA A 316 0.22 -1.08 -13.49
CA ALA A 316 1.43 -0.70 -14.19
C ALA A 316 2.34 -1.94 -14.26
N MET A 317 2.63 -2.39 -15.48
CA MET A 317 3.58 -3.49 -15.74
C MET A 317 5.01 -2.95 -15.83
N VAL A 318 6.02 -3.82 -15.83
CA VAL A 318 7.39 -3.42 -16.16
C VAL A 318 7.46 -2.98 -17.62
N GLU A 319 7.91 -1.74 -17.86
CA GLU A 319 8.15 -1.22 -19.20
C GLU A 319 9.50 -1.75 -19.72
N LEU A 320 9.47 -2.64 -20.72
CA LEU A 320 10.68 -3.23 -21.31
C LEU A 320 11.56 -2.19 -22.02
N GLU A 321 10.96 -1.10 -22.53
CA GLU A 321 11.71 0.03 -23.07
C GLU A 321 12.11 1.08 -22.01
N GLY A 322 11.68 0.88 -20.76
CA GLY A 322 11.94 1.77 -19.65
C GLY A 322 13.39 1.70 -19.15
N ALA A 323 13.87 2.81 -18.58
CA ALA A 323 15.24 2.91 -18.07
C ALA A 323 15.63 1.80 -17.06
N PRO A 324 14.77 1.40 -16.10
CA PRO A 324 15.11 0.32 -15.17
C PRO A 324 15.37 -1.03 -15.86
N PHE A 325 14.49 -1.44 -16.79
CA PHE A 325 14.66 -2.70 -17.51
C PHE A 325 15.88 -2.66 -18.44
N LYS A 326 16.08 -1.56 -19.18
CA LYS A 326 17.27 -1.38 -20.02
C LYS A 326 18.57 -1.47 -19.22
N LYS A 327 18.60 -0.91 -18.02
CA LYS A 327 19.74 -1.02 -17.12
C LYS A 327 19.97 -2.47 -16.69
N PHE A 328 18.94 -3.18 -16.26
CA PHE A 328 19.00 -4.61 -15.96
C PHE A 328 19.52 -5.43 -17.16
N ALA A 329 18.89 -5.27 -18.33
CA ALA A 329 19.23 -5.99 -19.55
C ALA A 329 20.69 -5.79 -19.98
N SER A 330 21.22 -4.56 -19.83
CA SER A 330 22.61 -4.25 -20.17
C SER A 330 23.66 -4.98 -19.33
N MET A 331 23.27 -5.52 -18.17
CA MET A 331 24.19 -6.17 -17.22
C MET A 331 23.93 -7.67 -17.08
N ARG A 332 22.77 -8.17 -17.52
CA ARG A 332 22.31 -9.54 -17.22
C ARG A 332 23.25 -10.63 -17.75
N ASP A 333 23.82 -10.46 -18.94
CA ASP A 333 24.72 -11.46 -19.54
C ASP A 333 26.03 -11.56 -18.74
N GLN A 334 26.48 -10.44 -18.18
CA GLN A 334 27.63 -10.42 -17.30
C GLN A 334 27.31 -11.11 -15.97
N TRP A 335 26.13 -10.86 -15.39
CA TRP A 335 25.70 -11.47 -14.13
C TRP A 335 25.45 -12.98 -14.25
N ALA A 336 25.04 -13.45 -15.43
CA ALA A 336 24.87 -14.87 -15.70
C ALA A 336 26.18 -15.67 -15.57
N LEU A 337 27.30 -15.07 -16.00
CA LEU A 337 28.61 -15.74 -16.04
C LEU A 337 29.52 -15.39 -14.86
N LYS A 338 29.38 -14.18 -14.31
CA LYS A 338 30.27 -13.65 -13.27
C LYS A 338 29.54 -13.45 -11.95
N ASN A 339 30.13 -13.90 -10.86
CA ASN A 339 29.64 -13.66 -9.50
C ASN A 339 29.87 -12.20 -9.10
N GLN A 340 28.99 -11.29 -9.52
CA GLN A 340 29.04 -9.85 -9.22
C GLN A 340 28.03 -9.43 -8.16
N TYR A 341 27.86 -10.27 -7.14
CA TYR A 341 26.89 -10.06 -6.08
C TYR A 341 27.22 -8.76 -5.34
N PHE A 342 26.23 -7.87 -5.26
CA PHE A 342 26.41 -6.51 -4.73
C PHE A 342 26.14 -6.41 -3.23
N ASN A 343 25.39 -7.37 -2.67
CA ASN A 343 25.17 -7.46 -1.24
C ASN A 343 26.39 -8.11 -0.55
N PRO A 344 27.02 -7.47 0.46
CA PRO A 344 28.19 -8.01 1.16
C PRO A 344 27.92 -9.30 1.95
N GLY A 345 26.66 -9.71 2.07
CA GLY A 345 26.21 -10.86 2.85
C GLY A 345 25.42 -10.44 4.07
N PRO A 346 25.18 -11.36 5.03
CA PRO A 346 24.42 -11.04 6.24
C PRO A 346 25.04 -9.83 6.94
N LEU A 347 24.29 -8.74 7.00
CA LEU A 347 24.70 -7.60 7.79
C LEU A 347 24.80 -8.06 9.24
N GLN A 348 25.95 -7.86 9.87
CA GLN A 348 26.00 -7.87 11.32
C GLN A 348 25.00 -6.81 11.77
N TYR A 349 23.93 -7.25 12.44
CA TYR A 349 22.89 -6.36 12.93
C TYR A 349 23.56 -5.23 13.70
N VAL A 350 23.12 -3.99 13.49
CA VAL A 350 23.59 -2.83 14.24
C VAL A 350 22.40 -2.22 14.97
N GLY A 351 22.52 -2.07 16.29
CA GLY A 351 21.47 -1.52 17.14
C GLY A 351 21.59 -1.99 18.59
N PRO A 352 20.76 -1.49 19.51
CA PRO A 352 20.82 -1.86 20.93
C PRO A 352 20.77 -3.38 21.17
N THR A 353 20.04 -4.09 20.30
CA THR A 353 19.83 -5.54 20.39
C THR A 353 20.82 -6.37 19.57
N SER A 354 21.80 -5.76 18.89
CA SER A 354 22.71 -6.51 18.00
C SER A 354 23.61 -7.49 18.73
N ASN A 355 23.91 -7.21 20.00
CA ASN A 355 24.76 -8.03 20.86
C ASN A 355 23.94 -8.98 21.75
N TYR A 356 22.62 -9.06 21.54
CA TYR A 356 21.79 -9.93 22.35
C TYR A 356 22.17 -11.39 22.09
N THR A 357 22.32 -12.12 23.18
CA THR A 357 22.50 -13.57 23.12
C THR A 357 21.23 -14.19 22.55
N ASN A 358 21.36 -15.19 21.67
CA ASN A 358 20.19 -15.85 21.09
C ASN A 358 19.36 -16.52 22.20
N HIS A 359 18.04 -16.45 22.09
CA HIS A 359 17.11 -16.99 23.11
C HIS A 359 17.41 -18.47 23.42
N THR A 360 17.75 -19.28 22.41
CA THR A 360 18.14 -20.68 22.63
C THR A 360 19.32 -20.81 23.60
N LEU A 361 20.38 -20.02 23.40
CA LEU A 361 21.55 -20.02 24.28
C LEU A 361 21.21 -19.43 25.65
N MET A 362 20.38 -18.37 25.74
CA MET A 362 19.94 -17.83 27.02
C MET A 362 19.17 -18.88 27.84
N LEU A 363 18.26 -19.63 27.21
CA LEU A 363 17.52 -20.72 27.83
C LEU A 363 18.43 -21.89 28.23
N GLU A 364 19.39 -22.27 27.37
CA GLU A 364 20.40 -23.29 27.68
C GLU A 364 21.29 -22.89 28.86
N LEU A 365 21.54 -21.58 29.04
CA LEU A 365 22.30 -21.03 30.16
C LEU A 365 21.43 -20.78 31.42
N GLY A 366 20.15 -21.16 31.40
CA GLY A 366 19.23 -20.97 32.53
C GLY A 366 18.87 -19.52 32.84
N VAL A 367 19.11 -18.61 31.90
CA VAL A 367 18.68 -17.21 31.98
C VAL A 367 17.22 -17.13 31.51
N GLN A 368 16.37 -16.41 32.24
CA GLN A 368 15.02 -16.11 31.75
C GLN A 368 15.14 -15.29 30.45
N ALA A 369 14.77 -15.92 29.34
CA ALA A 369 14.81 -15.36 28.00
C ALA A 369 13.54 -14.55 27.68
#